data_AF-A0A4V1V1M1-F1
#
_entry.id   AF-A0A4V1V1M1-F1
#
_cell.length_a   1.000
_cell.length_b   1.000
_cell.length_c   1.000
_cell.angle_alpha   90.00
_cell.angle_beta   90.00
_cell.angle_gamma   90.00
#
_symmetry.space_group_name_H-M   'P 1'
#
loop_
_entity.id
_entity.type
_entity.pdbx_description
1 polymer ?
#
loop_
_entity_poly.entity_id
_entity_poly.type
_entity_poly.pdbx_seq_one_letter_code
_entity_poly.pdbx_strand_id
1 'polypeptide(L)'
;MILKVFVLAAGTFPWYLCRMEDLARPQYLIGTGRHQKLKRNVPKRLQSLAGGRYAWVKREDGILYEVIDGQQRLRTIWEFRKDAFTLSRDADPIDGHKIAGLKFSQLPPELLLAFDTYQLDVVEIVDGAAADDDDEVRDMFLRLQNGTTLKAQEKRNALSGSMRDFVKVVAKHPFFERCAFSNKRFTFDHVAAQTILLELSGGPANAKDADLNRMYRENPDFDASGHHARKVRRVYDFLLKAFPEKTPELERYNVITLYALASLLLDGYVSHQLEQSLAAWFIDFEVERRNDERLPEDERDVSLIEYRRLISTSTDAEESIRARLDMFERRFFEANPSIEPKDSERGFSHEQRLAIYRRDGGICQVRVACSGDKVAWGHWHADHKIPHTHGGKSTVENGQVSCPACNLKKGAAKAA
;
A
#
# COMPACT_ATOMS: atom_id res chain seq x y z
N MET A 1 -22.09 -25.73 -31.14
CA MET A 1 -21.95 -25.97 -32.59
C MET A 1 -21.15 -24.88 -33.29
N ILE A 2 -21.46 -23.59 -33.13
CA ILE A 2 -20.74 -22.47 -33.78
C ILE A 2 -19.41 -22.09 -33.09
N LEU A 3 -19.17 -22.53 -31.84
CA LEU A 3 -17.89 -22.31 -31.16
C LEU A 3 -16.69 -22.90 -31.92
N LYS A 4 -16.84 -23.95 -32.74
CA LYS A 4 -15.68 -24.63 -33.36
C LYS A 4 -15.06 -23.89 -34.57
N VAL A 5 -15.83 -23.15 -35.38
CA VAL A 5 -15.25 -22.25 -36.41
C VAL A 5 -14.46 -21.13 -35.74
N PHE A 6 -15.05 -20.56 -34.67
CA PHE A 6 -14.51 -19.40 -33.97
C PHE A 6 -13.32 -19.73 -33.06
N VAL A 7 -13.31 -20.91 -32.44
CA VAL A 7 -12.17 -21.41 -31.64
C VAL A 7 -10.93 -21.62 -32.51
N LEU A 8 -11.08 -22.12 -33.74
CA LEU A 8 -9.97 -22.36 -34.67
C LEU A 8 -9.37 -21.06 -35.23
N ALA A 9 -10.14 -19.97 -35.31
CA ALA A 9 -9.66 -18.69 -35.85
C ALA A 9 -9.20 -17.68 -34.79
N ALA A 10 -9.67 -17.77 -33.53
CA ALA A 10 -9.61 -16.62 -32.63
C ALA A 10 -9.61 -16.90 -31.12
N GLY A 11 -9.88 -18.12 -30.66
CA GLY A 11 -10.00 -18.40 -29.22
C GLY A 11 -11.25 -17.79 -28.55
N THR A 12 -11.69 -18.41 -27.45
CA THR A 12 -12.92 -18.11 -26.71
C THR A 12 -12.68 -17.09 -25.60
N PHE A 13 -12.97 -15.81 -25.83
CA PHE A 13 -13.05 -14.77 -24.79
C PHE A 13 -14.05 -13.65 -25.18
N PRO A 14 -14.62 -12.90 -24.21
CA PRO A 14 -15.54 -11.78 -24.48
C PRO A 14 -14.91 -10.65 -25.30
N TRP A 15 -15.75 -9.75 -25.83
CA TRP A 15 -15.37 -8.56 -26.61
C TRP A 15 -15.62 -7.30 -25.78
N TYR A 16 -14.69 -6.35 -25.76
CA TYR A 16 -14.76 -5.18 -24.87
C TYR A 16 -14.75 -3.85 -25.67
N LEU A 17 -15.73 -2.98 -25.38
CA LEU A 17 -15.85 -1.64 -25.95
C LEU A 17 -15.62 -0.55 -24.90
N CYS A 18 -15.05 0.57 -25.33
CA CYS A 18 -14.90 1.80 -24.52
C CYS A 18 -15.29 3.02 -25.35
N ARG A 19 -15.81 4.08 -24.72
CA ARG A 19 -16.17 5.32 -25.41
C ARG A 19 -14.91 6.10 -25.79
N MET A 20 -14.87 6.62 -27.01
CA MET A 20 -13.72 7.40 -27.49
C MET A 20 -13.52 8.73 -26.75
N GLU A 21 -14.57 9.26 -26.11
CA GLU A 21 -14.52 10.50 -25.32
C GLU A 21 -13.72 10.33 -24.02
N ASP A 22 -13.66 9.11 -23.48
CA ASP A 22 -12.90 8.79 -22.26
C ASP A 22 -11.39 8.64 -22.52
N LEU A 23 -10.98 8.47 -23.79
CA LEU A 23 -9.57 8.39 -24.21
C LEU A 23 -8.95 9.77 -24.53
N ALA A 24 -9.73 10.86 -24.46
CA ALA A 24 -9.34 12.18 -24.98
C ALA A 24 -8.78 13.16 -23.94
N ARG A 25 -8.49 12.74 -22.69
CA ARG A 25 -8.01 13.64 -21.62
C ARG A 25 -6.73 13.08 -20.96
N PRO A 26 -5.55 13.18 -21.60
CA PRO A 26 -4.70 14.35 -21.38
C PRO A 26 -3.80 14.75 -22.58
N GLN A 27 -3.76 16.05 -22.90
CA GLN A 27 -2.74 16.62 -23.78
C GLN A 27 -1.52 17.04 -22.96
N TYR A 28 -0.34 16.42 -23.19
CA TYR A 28 0.92 16.91 -22.64
C TYR A 28 1.75 17.64 -23.72
N LEU A 29 2.15 18.87 -23.41
CA LEU A 29 3.13 19.65 -24.16
C LEU A 29 4.53 19.36 -23.61
N ILE A 30 5.48 18.96 -24.48
CA ILE A 30 6.90 18.85 -24.11
C ILE A 30 7.74 19.61 -25.15
N GLY A 31 8.58 20.53 -24.68
CA GLY A 31 9.56 21.29 -25.47
C GLY A 31 9.79 22.71 -24.95
N THR A 32 11.04 23.20 -24.98
CA THR A 32 11.37 24.58 -24.60
C THR A 32 11.03 25.56 -25.73
N GLY A 33 10.25 26.60 -25.39
CA GLY A 33 10.17 27.95 -25.98
C GLY A 33 9.84 28.14 -27.47
N ARG A 34 10.41 27.36 -28.39
CA ARG A 34 10.26 27.54 -29.86
C ARG A 34 10.16 26.24 -30.66
N HIS A 35 10.22 25.07 -30.02
CA HIS A 35 10.11 23.77 -30.69
C HIS A 35 9.15 22.80 -29.97
N GLN A 36 7.91 23.22 -29.73
CA GLN A 36 6.84 22.28 -29.36
C GLN A 36 6.33 21.54 -30.60
N LYS A 37 6.26 20.22 -30.52
CA LYS A 37 5.53 19.37 -31.49
C LYS A 37 4.66 18.38 -30.71
N LEU A 38 3.40 18.25 -31.09
CA LEU A 38 2.52 17.16 -30.65
C LEU A 38 3.12 15.82 -31.09
N LYS A 39 3.54 14.97 -30.14
CA LYS A 39 3.96 13.60 -30.42
C LYS A 39 3.29 12.62 -29.47
N ARG A 40 2.55 11.67 -30.05
CA ARG A 40 2.12 10.42 -29.45
C ARG A 40 3.37 9.57 -29.13
N ASN A 41 3.86 9.57 -27.89
CA ASN A 41 4.94 8.66 -27.49
C ASN A 41 4.34 7.29 -27.13
N VAL A 42 4.24 6.41 -28.14
CA VAL A 42 3.92 4.99 -27.94
C VAL A 42 5.22 4.23 -27.66
N PRO A 43 5.34 3.44 -26.57
CA PRO A 43 6.54 2.66 -26.26
C PRO A 43 6.94 1.68 -27.38
N LYS A 44 8.24 1.53 -27.63
CA LYS A 44 8.86 0.76 -28.73
C LYS A 44 8.59 -0.77 -28.77
N ARG A 45 7.71 -1.32 -27.92
CA ARG A 45 7.20 -2.71 -28.04
C ARG A 45 5.82 -2.82 -28.71
N LEU A 46 5.27 -1.70 -29.17
CA LEU A 46 4.01 -1.59 -29.94
C LEU A 46 4.25 -1.33 -31.44
N GLN A 47 5.40 -1.76 -31.98
CA GLN A 47 5.66 -1.72 -33.42
C GLN A 47 5.55 -3.12 -34.02
N SER A 48 4.33 -3.49 -34.37
CA SER A 48 4.03 -4.13 -35.65
C SER A 48 2.68 -3.55 -36.12
N LEU A 49 2.43 -3.18 -37.36
CA LEU A 49 3.15 -3.07 -38.63
C LEU A 49 2.33 -2.07 -39.47
N ALA A 50 2.87 -1.62 -40.59
CA ALA A 50 2.27 -0.65 -41.52
C ALA A 50 0.80 -0.94 -41.92
N GLY A 51 -0.01 0.13 -42.04
CA GLY A 51 -1.35 0.09 -42.66
C GLY A 51 -2.51 0.09 -41.66
N GLY A 52 -2.87 1.26 -41.15
CA GLY A 52 -3.88 1.44 -40.11
C GLY A 52 -5.33 1.16 -40.55
N ARG A 53 -6.13 0.73 -39.57
CA ARG A 53 -7.45 1.28 -39.19
C ARG A 53 -7.92 0.57 -37.92
N TYR A 54 -8.08 1.34 -36.84
CA TYR A 54 -8.73 0.90 -35.60
C TYR A 54 -10.21 0.58 -35.89
N ALA A 55 -10.79 -0.42 -35.23
CA ALA A 55 -12.22 -0.72 -35.35
C ALA A 55 -13.01 0.16 -34.37
N TRP A 56 -13.90 1.01 -34.91
CA TRP A 56 -14.83 1.82 -34.13
C TRP A 56 -16.27 1.44 -34.47
N VAL A 57 -17.14 1.48 -33.46
CA VAL A 57 -18.57 1.24 -33.60
C VAL A 57 -19.29 2.53 -33.23
N LYS A 58 -20.07 3.08 -34.16
CA LYS A 58 -21.00 4.18 -33.87
C LYS A 58 -22.36 3.58 -33.58
N ARG A 59 -22.87 3.77 -32.36
CA ARG A 59 -24.20 3.31 -31.97
C ARG A 59 -25.29 4.27 -32.45
N GLU A 60 -26.54 3.84 -32.35
CA GLU A 60 -27.73 4.64 -32.72
C GLU A 60 -27.86 5.93 -31.90
N ASP A 61 -27.31 5.95 -30.69
CA ASP A 61 -27.21 7.13 -29.82
C ASP A 61 -26.19 8.19 -30.30
N GLY A 62 -25.47 7.90 -31.39
CA GLY A 62 -24.47 8.78 -31.98
C GLY A 62 -23.08 8.68 -31.34
N ILE A 63 -22.92 7.90 -30.27
CA ILE A 63 -21.66 7.78 -29.52
C ILE A 63 -20.71 6.81 -30.25
N LEU A 64 -19.43 7.20 -30.34
CA LEU A 64 -18.36 6.41 -30.92
C LEU A 64 -17.65 5.59 -29.85
N TYR A 65 -17.65 4.27 -30.04
CA TYR A 65 -16.93 3.31 -29.21
C TYR A 65 -15.71 2.78 -29.97
N GLU A 66 -14.58 2.68 -29.30
CA GLU A 66 -13.40 1.96 -29.79
C GLU A 66 -13.43 0.52 -29.28
N VAL A 67 -13.11 -0.43 -30.17
CA VAL A 67 -12.89 -1.82 -29.80
C VAL A 67 -11.50 -1.94 -29.19
N ILE A 68 -11.43 -2.11 -27.87
CA ILE A 68 -10.14 -2.20 -27.15
C ILE A 68 -9.57 -3.61 -27.20
N ASP A 69 -10.43 -4.64 -27.19
CA ASP A 69 -10.05 -6.05 -27.34
C ASP A 69 -10.92 -6.75 -28.39
N GLY A 70 -10.31 -7.65 -29.15
CA GLY A 70 -10.94 -8.38 -30.25
C GLY A 70 -10.64 -7.80 -31.63
N GLN A 71 -9.83 -6.75 -31.75
CA GLN A 71 -9.51 -6.13 -33.06
C GLN A 71 -8.98 -7.14 -34.09
N GLN A 72 -8.09 -8.04 -33.66
CA GLN A 72 -7.55 -9.10 -34.50
C GLN A 72 -8.65 -10.05 -34.99
N ARG A 73 -9.52 -10.48 -34.07
CA ARG A 73 -10.60 -11.42 -34.33
C ARG A 73 -11.68 -10.80 -35.22
N LEU A 74 -12.05 -9.53 -35.00
CA LEU A 74 -12.94 -8.76 -35.88
C LEU A 74 -12.37 -8.62 -37.29
N ARG A 75 -11.07 -8.30 -37.38
CA ARG A 75 -10.39 -8.25 -38.67
C ARG A 75 -10.44 -9.60 -39.38
N THR A 76 -10.12 -10.68 -38.68
CA THR A 76 -10.18 -12.04 -39.22
C THR A 76 -11.59 -12.38 -39.73
N ILE A 77 -12.64 -12.03 -39.00
CA ILE A 77 -14.05 -12.19 -39.44
C ILE A 77 -14.30 -11.41 -40.74
N TRP A 78 -13.90 -10.14 -40.80
CA TRP A 78 -14.12 -9.30 -41.98
C TRP A 78 -13.29 -9.71 -43.20
N GLU A 79 -12.05 -10.15 -42.98
CA GLU A 79 -11.17 -10.65 -44.04
C GLU A 79 -11.66 -12.00 -44.57
N PHE A 80 -12.13 -12.89 -43.69
CA PHE A 80 -12.74 -14.14 -44.11
C PHE A 80 -13.99 -13.90 -44.96
N ARG A 81 -14.88 -13.00 -44.51
CA ARG A 81 -16.09 -12.61 -45.26
C ARG A 81 -15.77 -12.02 -46.65
N LYS A 82 -14.58 -11.45 -46.82
CA LYS A 82 -14.08 -10.91 -48.10
C LYS A 82 -13.32 -11.94 -48.93
N ASP A 83 -13.38 -13.22 -48.59
CA ASP A 83 -12.67 -14.31 -49.28
C ASP A 83 -11.13 -14.14 -49.30
N ALA A 84 -10.58 -13.37 -48.34
CA ALA A 84 -9.16 -13.02 -48.29
C ALA A 84 -8.27 -14.23 -47.92
N PHE A 85 -8.81 -15.20 -47.18
CA PHE A 85 -8.15 -16.46 -46.86
C PHE A 85 -9.15 -17.62 -46.79
N THR A 86 -8.64 -18.85 -46.73
CA THR A 86 -9.43 -20.09 -46.62
C THR A 86 -9.41 -20.62 -45.20
N LEU A 87 -10.44 -21.37 -44.81
CA LEU A 87 -10.44 -22.12 -43.56
C LEU A 87 -9.30 -23.15 -43.56
N SER A 88 -8.76 -23.44 -42.38
CA SER A 88 -7.60 -24.32 -42.25
C SER A 88 -7.86 -25.72 -42.84
N ARG A 89 -6.80 -26.37 -43.33
CA ARG A 89 -6.89 -27.69 -43.97
C ARG A 89 -7.24 -28.82 -43.00
N ASP A 90 -7.08 -28.57 -41.71
CA ASP A 90 -7.42 -29.44 -40.59
C ASP A 90 -8.73 -29.03 -39.90
N ALA A 91 -9.53 -28.15 -40.50
CA ALA A 91 -10.80 -27.75 -39.91
C ALA A 91 -11.81 -28.91 -39.83
N ASP A 92 -12.35 -29.13 -38.63
CA ASP A 92 -13.40 -30.11 -38.37
C ASP A 92 -14.64 -29.84 -39.25
N PRO A 93 -15.35 -30.87 -39.73
CA PRO A 93 -16.67 -30.70 -40.33
C PRO A 93 -17.66 -30.05 -39.38
N ILE A 94 -18.58 -29.26 -39.92
CA ILE A 94 -19.62 -28.56 -39.15
C ILE A 94 -20.96 -28.94 -39.72
N ASP A 95 -21.83 -29.43 -38.85
CA ASP A 95 -23.18 -29.87 -39.20
C ASP A 95 -23.19 -30.87 -40.37
N GLY A 96 -22.15 -31.72 -40.45
CA GLY A 96 -21.96 -32.70 -41.51
C GLY A 96 -21.23 -32.18 -42.77
N HIS A 97 -20.98 -30.87 -42.88
CA HIS A 97 -20.30 -30.27 -44.02
C HIS A 97 -18.79 -30.20 -43.82
N LYS A 98 -18.02 -30.68 -44.80
CA LYS A 98 -16.56 -30.51 -44.84
C LYS A 98 -16.24 -29.07 -45.22
N ILE A 99 -15.72 -28.30 -44.27
CA ILE A 99 -15.41 -26.87 -44.43
C ILE A 99 -13.93 -26.56 -44.62
N ALA A 100 -13.06 -27.55 -44.47
CA ALA A 100 -11.62 -27.38 -44.59
C ALA A 100 -11.22 -26.85 -45.99
N GLY A 101 -10.41 -25.80 -46.02
CA GLY A 101 -9.94 -25.16 -47.25
C GLY A 101 -10.99 -24.30 -47.98
N LEU A 102 -12.21 -24.16 -47.47
CA LEU A 102 -13.23 -23.32 -48.10
C LEU A 102 -13.02 -21.84 -47.77
N LYS A 103 -13.34 -20.98 -48.73
CA LYS A 103 -13.55 -19.54 -48.52
C LYS A 103 -14.99 -19.27 -48.06
N PHE A 104 -15.26 -18.04 -47.60
CA PHE A 104 -16.59 -17.66 -47.14
C PHE A 104 -17.66 -17.89 -48.23
N SER A 105 -17.43 -17.44 -49.46
CA SER A 105 -18.37 -17.64 -50.59
C SER A 105 -18.62 -19.10 -50.97
N GLN A 106 -17.77 -20.02 -50.51
CA GLN A 106 -17.85 -21.45 -50.81
C GLN A 106 -18.56 -22.24 -49.71
N LEU A 107 -18.98 -21.57 -48.62
CA LEU A 107 -19.70 -22.22 -47.54
C LEU A 107 -21.13 -22.62 -47.97
N PRO A 108 -21.66 -23.73 -47.43
CA PRO A 108 -23.06 -24.10 -47.56
C PRO A 108 -24.00 -22.94 -47.16
N PRO A 109 -25.17 -22.78 -47.82
CA PRO A 109 -26.11 -21.69 -47.54
C PRO A 109 -26.53 -21.59 -46.07
N GLU A 110 -26.69 -22.72 -45.40
CA GLU A 110 -27.04 -22.77 -43.98
C GLU A 110 -25.93 -22.21 -43.07
N LEU A 111 -24.66 -22.44 -43.41
CA LEU A 111 -23.51 -21.90 -42.67
C LEU A 111 -23.28 -20.43 -42.97
N LEU A 112 -23.55 -19.96 -44.20
CA LEU A 112 -23.55 -18.54 -44.54
C LEU A 112 -24.57 -17.77 -43.70
N LEU A 113 -25.81 -18.27 -43.63
CA LEU A 113 -26.87 -17.67 -42.84
C LEU A 113 -26.52 -17.64 -41.35
N ALA A 114 -25.99 -18.74 -40.82
CA ALA A 114 -25.54 -18.82 -39.43
C ALA A 114 -24.41 -17.83 -39.13
N PHE A 115 -23.49 -17.60 -40.07
CA PHE A 115 -22.42 -16.63 -39.93
C PHE A 115 -22.94 -15.18 -39.91
N ASP A 116 -23.81 -14.81 -40.84
CA ASP A 116 -24.34 -13.45 -40.96
C ASP A 116 -25.33 -13.08 -39.83
N THR A 117 -26.01 -14.07 -39.24
CA THR A 117 -26.97 -13.86 -38.14
C THR A 117 -26.35 -13.97 -36.75
N TYR A 118 -25.06 -14.29 -36.65
CA TYR A 118 -24.38 -14.45 -35.36
C TYR A 118 -24.28 -13.11 -34.63
N GLN A 119 -24.86 -13.04 -33.43
CA GLN A 119 -24.74 -11.89 -32.55
C GLN A 119 -23.44 -11.99 -31.75
N LEU A 120 -22.60 -10.96 -31.84
CA LEU A 120 -21.42 -10.82 -31.01
C LEU A 120 -21.83 -10.30 -29.63
N ASP A 121 -21.50 -11.05 -28.58
CA ASP A 121 -21.65 -10.59 -27.20
C ASP A 121 -20.59 -9.54 -26.89
N VAL A 122 -21.03 -8.32 -26.62
CA VAL A 122 -20.14 -7.20 -26.36
C VAL A 122 -20.36 -6.67 -24.95
N VAL A 123 -19.27 -6.53 -24.21
CA VAL A 123 -19.26 -5.92 -22.88
C VAL A 123 -18.92 -4.44 -23.03
N GLU A 124 -19.86 -3.57 -22.68
CA GLU A 124 -19.64 -2.13 -22.56
C GLU A 124 -19.00 -1.83 -21.21
N ILE A 125 -17.86 -1.15 -21.22
CA ILE A 125 -17.24 -0.65 -20.00
C ILE A 125 -17.75 0.77 -19.77
N VAL A 126 -18.68 0.90 -18.83
CA VAL A 126 -19.24 2.17 -18.36
C VAL A 126 -18.64 2.39 -16.98
N ASP A 127 -17.97 3.53 -16.76
CA ASP A 127 -17.24 3.94 -15.54
C ASP A 127 -15.72 3.71 -15.51
N GLY A 128 -14.99 4.31 -16.45
CA GLY A 128 -13.57 4.67 -16.28
C GLY A 128 -13.36 6.03 -15.57
N ALA A 129 -14.42 6.61 -14.99
CA ALA A 129 -14.43 7.98 -14.52
C ALA A 129 -14.29 8.07 -12.99
N ALA A 130 -13.06 7.98 -12.49
CA ALA A 130 -12.54 8.85 -11.42
C ALA A 130 -11.04 8.64 -11.20
N ALA A 131 -10.26 9.65 -11.59
CA ALA A 131 -8.91 10.00 -11.13
C ALA A 131 -7.71 9.14 -11.59
N ASP A 132 -6.89 9.75 -12.45
CA ASP A 132 -5.42 9.71 -12.49
C ASP A 132 -4.64 8.38 -12.65
N ASP A 133 -5.26 7.23 -12.93
CA ASP A 133 -4.47 6.01 -13.19
C ASP A 133 -4.90 5.23 -14.46
N ASP A 134 -4.60 5.82 -15.62
CA ASP A 134 -4.56 5.13 -16.93
C ASP A 134 -3.77 3.80 -16.87
N ASP A 135 -2.80 3.68 -15.96
CA ASP A 135 -2.04 2.44 -15.77
C ASP A 135 -2.84 1.34 -15.07
N GLU A 136 -3.84 1.65 -14.23
CA GLU A 136 -4.65 0.63 -13.55
C GLU A 136 -5.66 -0.02 -14.48
N VAL A 137 -6.35 0.79 -15.29
CA VAL A 137 -7.23 0.30 -16.34
C VAL A 137 -6.43 -0.53 -17.34
N ARG A 138 -5.25 -0.04 -17.78
CA ARG A 138 -4.35 -0.77 -18.68
C ARG A 138 -3.79 -2.06 -18.08
N ASP A 139 -3.46 -2.08 -16.79
CA ASP A 139 -3.02 -3.29 -16.10
C ASP A 139 -4.17 -4.29 -15.96
N MET A 140 -5.37 -3.85 -15.55
CA MET A 140 -6.56 -4.71 -15.52
C MET A 140 -6.80 -5.37 -16.89
N PHE A 141 -6.68 -4.62 -17.98
CA PHE A 141 -6.78 -5.13 -19.35
C PHE A 141 -5.67 -6.12 -19.70
N LEU A 142 -4.41 -5.79 -19.43
CA LEU A 142 -3.27 -6.71 -19.62
C LEU A 142 -3.50 -8.02 -18.86
N ARG A 143 -4.15 -7.98 -17.70
CA ARG A 143 -4.40 -9.14 -16.86
C ARG A 143 -5.56 -9.98 -17.33
N LEU A 144 -6.64 -9.35 -17.82
CA LEU A 144 -7.74 -10.02 -18.51
C LEU A 144 -7.24 -10.74 -19.77
N GLN A 145 -6.40 -10.08 -20.58
CA GLN A 145 -5.81 -10.66 -21.79
C GLN A 145 -4.82 -11.80 -21.50
N ASN A 146 -3.96 -11.61 -20.51
CA ASN A 146 -2.91 -12.58 -20.19
C ASN A 146 -3.35 -13.64 -19.16
N GLY A 147 -4.63 -13.66 -18.77
CA GLY A 147 -5.17 -14.59 -17.76
C GLY A 147 -4.46 -14.51 -16.40
N THR A 148 -3.81 -13.39 -16.07
CA THR A 148 -2.94 -13.32 -14.90
C THR A 148 -3.76 -13.27 -13.62
N THR A 149 -3.41 -14.15 -12.67
CA THR A 149 -4.08 -14.28 -11.39
C THR A 149 -4.05 -12.99 -10.55
N LEU A 150 -5.01 -12.86 -9.63
CA LEU A 150 -4.99 -11.83 -8.57
C LEU A 150 -3.63 -11.81 -7.85
N LYS A 151 -3.03 -10.63 -7.65
CA LYS A 151 -1.86 -10.46 -6.79
C LYS A 151 -2.26 -10.80 -5.36
N ALA A 152 -1.27 -11.15 -4.54
CA ALA A 152 -1.54 -11.60 -3.18
C ALA A 152 -2.31 -10.58 -2.33
N GLN A 153 -1.99 -9.28 -2.44
CA GLN A 153 -2.72 -8.24 -1.72
C GLN A 153 -4.18 -8.09 -2.19
N GLU A 154 -4.44 -8.22 -3.49
CA GLU A 154 -5.81 -8.17 -4.03
C GLU A 154 -6.63 -9.36 -3.56
N LYS A 155 -6.02 -10.56 -3.50
CA LYS A 155 -6.63 -11.75 -2.92
C LYS A 155 -6.98 -11.52 -1.44
N ARG A 156 -6.08 -10.90 -0.67
CA ARG A 156 -6.34 -10.55 0.74
C ARG A 156 -7.50 -9.56 0.89
N ASN A 157 -7.61 -8.58 -0.01
CA ASN A 157 -8.70 -7.60 0.01
C ASN A 157 -10.08 -8.22 -0.29
N ALA A 158 -10.13 -9.39 -0.95
CA ALA A 158 -11.33 -10.18 -1.15
C ALA A 158 -11.71 -11.06 0.06
N LEU A 159 -10.83 -11.22 1.06
CA LEU A 159 -11.15 -11.95 2.29
C LEU A 159 -12.17 -11.19 3.15
N SER A 160 -12.92 -11.92 3.96
CA SER A 160 -13.75 -11.39 5.04
C SER A 160 -13.00 -11.44 6.37
N GLY A 161 -13.29 -10.52 7.28
CA GLY A 161 -12.77 -10.53 8.66
C GLY A 161 -12.28 -9.15 9.13
N SER A 162 -12.31 -8.96 10.45
CA SER A 162 -11.95 -7.70 11.12
C SER A 162 -10.48 -7.32 10.91
N MET A 163 -9.56 -8.28 10.72
CA MET A 163 -8.17 -7.97 10.36
C MET A 163 -8.07 -7.27 9.00
N ARG A 164 -8.82 -7.75 8.00
CA ARG A 164 -8.84 -7.12 6.67
C ARG A 164 -9.36 -5.68 6.76
N ASP A 165 -10.42 -5.48 7.54
CA ASP A 165 -11.03 -4.16 7.71
C ASP A 165 -10.10 -3.22 8.47
N PHE A 166 -9.39 -3.71 9.49
CA PHE A 166 -8.38 -2.94 10.20
C PHE A 166 -7.22 -2.53 9.29
N VAL A 167 -6.69 -3.44 8.46
CA VAL A 167 -5.65 -3.10 7.47
C VAL A 167 -6.12 -2.00 6.53
N LYS A 168 -7.37 -2.06 6.03
CA LYS A 168 -7.94 -1.00 5.18
C LYS A 168 -8.06 0.34 5.90
N VAL A 169 -8.34 0.35 7.21
CA VAL A 169 -8.35 1.59 8.01
C VAL A 169 -6.95 2.16 8.12
N VAL A 170 -5.95 1.33 8.44
CA VAL A 170 -4.55 1.75 8.55
C VAL A 170 -4.01 2.24 7.21
N ALA A 171 -4.35 1.59 6.10
CA ALA A 171 -3.92 1.98 4.75
C ALA A 171 -4.41 3.38 4.33
N LYS A 172 -5.48 3.90 4.96
CA LYS A 172 -6.00 5.26 4.75
C LYS A 172 -5.32 6.31 5.63
N HIS A 173 -4.34 5.92 6.45
CA HIS A 173 -3.66 6.84 7.33
C HIS A 173 -2.91 7.93 6.54
N PRO A 174 -3.00 9.23 6.91
CA PRO A 174 -2.39 10.32 6.13
C PRO A 174 -0.87 10.22 5.94
N PHE A 175 -0.18 9.44 6.79
CA PHE A 175 1.25 9.17 6.65
C PHE A 175 1.62 8.56 5.29
N PHE A 176 0.76 7.70 4.71
CA PHE A 176 1.08 7.07 3.43
C PHE A 176 1.18 8.09 2.28
N GLU A 177 0.43 9.19 2.34
CA GLU A 177 0.52 10.29 1.36
C GLU A 177 1.82 11.11 1.49
N ARG A 178 2.54 10.95 2.60
CA ARG A 178 3.86 11.55 2.83
C ARG A 178 4.99 10.71 2.25
N CYS A 179 4.72 9.47 1.87
CA CYS A 179 5.71 8.55 1.35
C CYS A 179 6.05 8.79 -0.14
N ALA A 180 7.15 8.19 -0.60
CA ALA A 180 7.61 8.30 -1.98
C ALA A 180 6.77 7.50 -2.98
N PHE A 181 6.05 6.48 -2.50
CA PHE A 181 5.21 5.59 -3.31
C PHE A 181 3.72 5.97 -3.21
N SER A 182 2.96 5.69 -4.27
CA SER A 182 1.50 5.87 -4.29
C SER A 182 0.76 4.55 -4.08
N ASN A 183 -0.56 4.62 -3.85
CA ASN A 183 -1.39 3.45 -3.55
C ASN A 183 -1.70 2.56 -4.77
N LYS A 184 -0.83 2.49 -5.77
CA LYS A 184 -1.05 1.63 -6.94
C LYS A 184 -1.17 0.18 -6.50
N ARG A 185 -2.24 -0.51 -6.94
CA ARG A 185 -2.52 -1.91 -6.58
C ARG A 185 -2.48 -2.22 -5.08
N PHE A 186 -3.08 -1.35 -4.27
CA PHE A 186 -3.19 -1.55 -2.82
C PHE A 186 -1.83 -1.64 -2.13
N THR A 187 -0.84 -0.87 -2.60
CA THR A 187 0.49 -0.84 -1.99
C THR A 187 0.44 -0.36 -0.54
N PHE A 188 -0.46 0.57 -0.20
CA PHE A 188 -0.65 1.03 1.17
C PHE A 188 -1.18 -0.09 2.06
N ASP A 189 -2.18 -0.85 1.59
CA ASP A 189 -2.70 -2.03 2.28
C ASP A 189 -1.61 -3.08 2.52
N HIS A 190 -0.71 -3.26 1.54
CA HIS A 190 0.39 -4.20 1.67
C HIS A 190 1.38 -3.78 2.76
N VAL A 191 1.86 -2.54 2.73
CA VAL A 191 2.80 -2.03 3.73
C VAL A 191 2.15 -1.99 5.12
N ALA A 192 0.87 -1.58 5.21
CA ALA A 192 0.11 -1.64 6.45
C ALA A 192 -0.01 -3.06 7.00
N ALA A 193 -0.27 -4.06 6.14
CA ALA A 193 -0.31 -5.45 6.56
C ALA A 193 1.06 -5.93 7.08
N GLN A 194 2.16 -5.50 6.47
CA GLN A 194 3.51 -5.85 6.91
C GLN A 194 3.82 -5.26 8.28
N THR A 195 3.56 -3.97 8.50
CA THR A 195 3.82 -3.32 9.80
C THR A 195 2.91 -3.84 10.90
N ILE A 196 1.63 -4.13 10.61
CA ILE A 196 0.72 -4.79 11.56
C ILE A 196 1.25 -6.17 11.95
N LEU A 197 1.76 -6.95 11.00
CA LEU A 197 2.35 -8.26 11.31
C LEU A 197 3.54 -8.12 12.26
N LEU A 198 4.43 -7.16 12.01
CA LEU A 198 5.57 -6.91 12.92
C LEU A 198 5.10 -6.60 14.35
N GLU A 199 4.02 -5.84 14.51
CA GLU A 199 3.47 -5.56 15.84
C GLU A 199 2.88 -6.80 16.51
N LEU A 200 2.15 -7.63 15.77
CA LEU A 200 1.59 -8.87 16.31
C LEU A 200 2.69 -9.86 16.69
N SER A 201 3.81 -9.85 15.98
CA SER A 201 4.98 -10.66 16.27
C SER A 201 5.88 -10.07 17.37
N GLY A 202 5.64 -8.83 17.80
CA GLY A 202 6.45 -8.14 18.81
C GLY A 202 7.84 -7.70 18.32
N GLY A 203 8.04 -7.54 17.00
CA GLY A 203 9.31 -7.12 16.42
C GLY A 203 9.50 -7.59 14.96
N PRO A 204 10.74 -7.54 14.43
CA PRO A 204 11.08 -8.07 13.11
C PRO A 204 10.60 -9.51 12.94
N ALA A 205 9.90 -9.78 11.84
CA ALA A 205 9.34 -11.08 11.49
C ALA A 205 9.26 -11.21 9.97
N ASN A 206 9.08 -12.44 9.46
CA ASN A 206 8.87 -12.66 8.03
C ASN A 206 7.55 -12.03 7.59
N ALA A 207 7.63 -11.06 6.70
CA ALA A 207 6.51 -10.28 6.18
C ALA A 207 6.19 -10.62 4.72
N LYS A 208 6.45 -11.87 4.33
CA LYS A 208 6.18 -12.43 3.00
C LYS A 208 4.71 -12.75 2.85
N ASP A 209 4.27 -12.94 1.60
CA ASP A 209 2.86 -13.21 1.30
C ASP A 209 2.27 -14.41 2.03
N ALA A 210 3.05 -15.48 2.25
CA ALA A 210 2.59 -16.65 3.00
C ALA A 210 2.24 -16.28 4.46
N ASP A 211 3.07 -15.46 5.09
CA ASP A 211 2.93 -15.00 6.48
C ASP A 211 1.79 -13.99 6.61
N LEU A 212 1.69 -13.04 5.68
CA LEU A 212 0.56 -12.10 5.64
C LEU A 212 -0.77 -12.85 5.43
N ASN A 213 -0.81 -13.84 4.54
CA ASN A 213 -2.03 -14.64 4.34
C ASN A 213 -2.38 -15.44 5.60
N ARG A 214 -1.39 -15.95 6.33
CA ARG A 214 -1.60 -16.64 7.61
C ARG A 214 -2.17 -15.68 8.67
N MET A 215 -1.59 -14.48 8.81
CA MET A 215 -2.06 -13.44 9.73
C MET A 215 -3.56 -13.13 9.51
N TYR A 216 -4.00 -12.98 8.27
CA TYR A 216 -5.41 -12.70 7.97
C TYR A 216 -6.33 -13.86 8.35
N ARG A 217 -5.90 -15.12 8.14
CA ARG A 217 -6.71 -16.31 8.47
C ARG A 217 -6.78 -16.58 9.97
N GLU A 218 -5.71 -16.30 10.71
CA GLU A 218 -5.62 -16.57 12.15
C GLU A 218 -6.26 -15.46 13.00
N ASN A 219 -6.56 -14.31 12.40
CA ASN A 219 -7.16 -13.16 13.11
C ASN A 219 -8.49 -12.70 12.48
N PRO A 220 -9.48 -13.58 12.25
CA PRO A 220 -10.76 -13.18 11.62
C PRO A 220 -11.55 -12.19 12.50
N ASP A 221 -11.46 -12.33 13.83
CA ASP A 221 -12.17 -11.49 14.82
C ASP A 221 -11.23 -10.50 15.50
N PHE A 222 -10.22 -9.99 14.78
CA PHE A 222 -9.26 -9.02 15.31
C PHE A 222 -9.94 -7.83 16.00
N ASP A 223 -9.55 -7.56 17.26
CA ASP A 223 -10.04 -6.41 18.01
C ASP A 223 -9.38 -5.12 17.52
N ALA A 224 -10.08 -4.40 16.65
CA ALA A 224 -9.65 -3.11 16.12
C ALA A 224 -9.52 -2.02 17.20
N SER A 225 -10.05 -2.24 18.40
CA SER A 225 -9.89 -1.35 19.56
C SER A 225 -8.77 -1.80 20.49
N GLY A 226 -8.20 -3.00 20.29
CA GLY A 226 -7.29 -3.68 21.20
C GLY A 226 -5.90 -3.04 21.34
N HIS A 227 -5.05 -3.66 22.16
CA HIS A 227 -3.71 -3.14 22.45
C HIS A 227 -2.86 -2.96 21.18
N HIS A 228 -2.73 -4.01 20.35
CA HIS A 228 -1.97 -3.97 19.10
C HIS A 228 -2.53 -2.90 18.14
N ALA A 229 -3.85 -2.82 17.98
CA ALA A 229 -4.49 -1.85 17.09
C ALA A 229 -4.24 -0.39 17.52
N ARG A 230 -4.26 -0.11 18.83
CA ARG A 230 -3.92 1.21 19.37
C ARG A 230 -2.44 1.53 19.22
N LYS A 231 -1.57 0.53 19.36
CA LYS A 231 -0.13 0.68 19.16
C LYS A 231 0.18 1.05 17.71
N VAL A 232 -0.35 0.31 16.74
CA VAL A 232 -0.19 0.59 15.30
C VAL A 232 -0.57 2.03 14.96
N ARG A 233 -1.77 2.48 15.39
CA ARG A 233 -2.21 3.86 15.15
C ARG A 233 -1.24 4.88 15.75
N ARG A 234 -0.79 4.67 16.99
CA ARG A 234 0.16 5.56 17.66
C ARG A 234 1.49 5.66 16.92
N VAL A 235 2.02 4.55 16.39
CA VAL A 235 3.27 4.56 15.62
C VAL A 235 3.08 5.36 14.33
N TYR A 236 1.98 5.16 13.62
CA TYR A 236 1.68 5.93 12.41
C TYR A 236 1.44 7.42 12.69
N ASP A 237 0.79 7.78 13.80
CA ASP A 237 0.62 9.17 14.24
C ASP A 237 1.98 9.82 14.53
N PHE A 238 2.87 9.08 15.20
CA PHE A 238 4.25 9.52 15.47
C PHE A 238 5.04 9.74 14.18
N LEU A 239 4.97 8.79 13.24
CA LEU A 239 5.63 8.93 11.94
C LEU A 239 5.07 10.10 11.12
N LEU A 240 3.75 10.35 11.18
CA LEU A 240 3.14 11.51 10.53
C LEU A 240 3.61 12.84 11.14
N LYS A 241 3.82 12.89 12.46
CA LYS A 241 4.39 14.07 13.14
C LYS A 241 5.86 14.27 12.80
N ALA A 242 6.63 13.19 12.67
CA ALA A 242 8.03 13.22 12.26
C ALA A 242 8.18 13.68 10.80
N PHE A 243 7.29 13.22 9.91
CA PHE A 243 7.30 13.54 8.48
C PHE A 243 5.98 14.21 8.05
N PRO A 244 5.78 15.50 8.38
CA PRO A 244 4.52 16.20 8.10
C PRO A 244 4.34 16.55 6.62
N GLU A 245 5.41 16.52 5.82
CA GLU A 245 5.42 16.83 4.40
C GLU A 245 5.80 15.61 3.57
N LYS A 246 5.67 15.70 2.24
CA LYS A 246 6.05 14.59 1.37
C LYS A 246 7.57 14.43 1.37
N THR A 247 8.03 13.24 1.74
CA THR A 247 9.44 12.92 1.95
C THR A 247 9.87 11.82 0.95
N PRO A 248 10.64 12.17 -0.10
CA PRO A 248 11.07 11.22 -1.14
C PRO A 248 11.94 10.05 -0.65
N GLU A 249 12.56 10.17 0.52
CA GLU A 249 13.35 9.14 1.20
C GLU A 249 12.50 7.98 1.75
N LEU A 250 11.20 8.22 1.98
CA LEU A 250 10.26 7.24 2.50
C LEU A 250 9.82 6.25 1.42
N GLU A 251 10.78 5.46 0.94
CA GLU A 251 10.54 4.28 0.13
C GLU A 251 9.95 3.13 0.97
N ARG A 252 9.31 2.15 0.31
CA ARG A 252 8.61 1.05 1.01
C ARG A 252 9.47 0.31 2.02
N TYR A 253 10.71 0.00 1.65
CA TYR A 253 11.63 -0.72 2.53
C TYR A 253 12.03 0.15 3.74
N ASN A 254 12.25 1.45 3.54
CA ASN A 254 12.57 2.40 4.60
C ASN A 254 11.39 2.57 5.56
N VAL A 255 10.16 2.65 5.05
CA VAL A 255 8.95 2.76 5.88
C VAL A 255 8.81 1.58 6.83
N ILE A 256 9.07 0.34 6.38
CA ILE A 256 8.98 -0.84 7.26
C ILE A 256 10.02 -0.78 8.38
N THR A 257 11.27 -0.43 8.06
CA THR A 257 12.34 -0.33 9.07
C THR A 257 12.11 0.84 10.02
N LEU A 258 11.74 2.01 9.51
CA LEU A 258 11.41 3.19 10.32
C LEU A 258 10.21 2.94 11.23
N TYR A 259 9.20 2.22 10.74
CA TYR A 259 8.08 1.82 11.57
C TYR A 259 8.54 0.97 12.75
N ALA A 260 9.40 -0.03 12.52
CA ALA A 260 9.94 -0.88 13.58
C ALA A 260 10.78 -0.07 14.59
N LEU A 261 11.64 0.84 14.10
CA LEU A 261 12.42 1.74 14.95
C LEU A 261 11.50 2.66 15.76
N ALA A 262 10.51 3.30 15.13
CA ALA A 262 9.56 4.17 15.81
C ALA A 262 8.76 3.42 16.88
N SER A 263 8.36 2.16 16.61
CA SER A 263 7.69 1.30 17.59
C SER A 263 8.58 1.03 18.81
N LEU A 264 9.85 0.70 18.59
CA LEU A 264 10.83 0.48 19.65
C LEU A 264 11.09 1.75 20.48
N LEU A 265 11.26 2.90 19.81
CA LEU A 265 11.46 4.19 20.45
C LEU A 265 10.26 4.56 21.33
N LEU A 266 9.05 4.39 20.80
CA LEU A 266 7.81 4.69 21.54
C LEU A 266 7.57 3.78 22.74
N ASP A 267 8.09 2.56 22.74
CA ASP A 267 7.98 1.65 23.88
C ASP A 267 9.06 1.95 24.93
N GLY A 268 10.32 2.07 24.51
CA GLY A 268 11.48 2.08 25.40
C GLY A 268 12.03 3.45 25.78
N TYR A 269 11.73 4.54 25.05
CA TYR A 269 12.50 5.78 25.15
C TYR A 269 11.64 7.03 25.42
N VAL A 270 12.27 8.03 26.05
CA VAL A 270 11.60 9.26 26.45
C VAL A 270 11.12 10.03 25.23
N SER A 271 9.82 10.33 25.14
CA SER A 271 9.16 10.85 23.94
C SER A 271 9.42 12.34 23.64
N HIS A 272 10.29 13.01 24.38
CA HIS A 272 10.50 14.45 24.18
C HIS A 272 11.39 14.67 22.94
N GLN A 273 10.83 15.31 21.91
CA GLN A 273 11.49 15.63 20.63
C GLN A 273 11.94 14.42 19.79
N LEU A 274 11.47 13.21 20.10
CA LEU A 274 11.86 12.00 19.35
C LEU A 274 11.45 12.07 17.88
N GLU A 275 10.29 12.68 17.58
CA GLU A 275 9.83 12.87 16.21
C GLU A 275 10.84 13.66 15.38
N GLN A 276 11.33 14.78 15.93
CA GLN A 276 12.30 15.66 15.25
C GLN A 276 13.66 14.99 15.12
N SER A 277 14.14 14.34 16.19
CA SER A 277 15.40 13.59 16.17
C SER A 277 15.38 12.47 15.14
N LEU A 278 14.30 11.68 15.07
CA LEU A 278 14.16 10.60 14.11
C LEU A 278 14.13 11.13 12.67
N ALA A 279 13.34 12.19 12.41
CA ALA A 279 13.22 12.76 11.09
C ALA A 279 14.55 13.34 10.59
N ALA A 280 15.21 14.17 11.40
CA ALA A 280 16.48 14.77 11.05
C ALA A 280 17.55 13.70 10.76
N TRP A 281 17.70 12.74 11.67
CA TRP A 281 18.66 11.66 11.51
C TRP A 281 18.40 10.82 10.25
N PHE A 282 17.14 10.46 9.99
CA PHE A 282 16.81 9.61 8.83
C PHE A 282 17.14 10.29 7.50
N ILE A 283 16.90 11.61 7.41
CA ILE A 283 17.22 12.39 6.22
C ILE A 283 18.73 12.47 6.03
N ASP A 284 19.49 12.76 7.10
CA ASP A 284 20.95 12.79 7.05
C ASP A 284 21.53 11.43 6.65
N PHE A 285 20.99 10.33 7.20
CA PHE A 285 21.36 8.98 6.84
C PHE A 285 21.13 8.68 5.35
N GLU A 286 19.98 9.05 4.78
CA GLU A 286 19.71 8.82 3.35
C GLU A 286 20.56 9.72 2.44
N VAL A 287 20.91 10.93 2.88
CA VAL A 287 21.88 11.79 2.17
C VAL A 287 23.25 11.13 2.14
N GLU A 288 23.72 10.65 3.29
CA GLU A 288 24.98 9.92 3.40
C GLU A 288 24.99 8.68 2.50
N ARG A 289 23.95 7.82 2.60
CA ARG A 289 23.81 6.61 1.80
C ARG A 289 23.90 6.88 0.30
N ARG A 290 23.21 7.92 -0.19
CA ARG A 290 23.23 8.30 -1.62
C ARG A 290 24.55 8.90 -2.05
N ASN A 291 25.27 9.59 -1.16
CA ASN A 291 26.61 10.09 -1.45
C ASN A 291 27.62 8.95 -1.53
N ASP A 292 27.54 7.99 -0.60
CA ASP A 292 28.36 6.77 -0.60
C ASP A 292 28.18 5.96 -1.90
N GLU A 293 26.95 5.82 -2.39
CA GLU A 293 26.69 5.13 -3.67
C GLU A 293 27.38 5.78 -4.89
N ARG A 294 27.79 7.05 -4.80
CA ARG A 294 28.53 7.75 -5.87
C ARG A 294 30.04 7.53 -5.79
N LEU A 295 30.56 7.03 -4.67
CA LEU A 295 31.96 6.71 -4.50
C LEU A 295 32.35 5.46 -5.31
N PRO A 296 33.64 5.31 -5.66
CA PRO A 296 34.23 4.05 -6.12
C PRO A 296 33.91 2.91 -5.15
N GLU A 297 33.73 1.68 -5.67
CA GLU A 297 33.28 0.54 -4.87
C GLU A 297 34.21 0.19 -3.70
N ASP A 298 35.51 0.43 -3.85
CA ASP A 298 36.57 0.23 -2.85
C ASP A 298 36.65 1.33 -1.79
N GLU A 299 35.99 2.46 -2.00
CA GLU A 299 35.92 3.59 -1.06
C GLU A 299 34.60 3.66 -0.27
N ARG A 300 33.63 2.78 -0.59
CA ARG A 300 32.31 2.77 0.04
C ARG A 300 32.33 2.19 1.45
N ASP A 301 31.45 2.72 2.29
CA ASP A 301 31.22 2.20 3.64
C ASP A 301 30.64 0.78 3.58
N VAL A 302 31.32 -0.16 4.24
CA VAL A 302 30.94 -1.58 4.28
C VAL A 302 29.53 -1.80 4.84
N SER A 303 29.13 -1.01 5.83
CA SER A 303 27.79 -1.10 6.42
C SER A 303 26.71 -0.60 5.45
N LEU A 304 27.00 0.40 4.61
CA LEU A 304 26.08 0.90 3.58
C LEU A 304 25.99 -0.03 2.37
N ILE A 305 27.09 -0.71 2.01
CA ILE A 305 27.06 -1.80 1.02
C ILE A 305 26.13 -2.92 1.49
N GLU A 306 26.26 -3.35 2.75
CA GLU A 306 25.40 -4.39 3.31
C GLU A 306 23.95 -3.92 3.39
N TYR A 307 23.70 -2.68 3.82
CA TYR A 307 22.36 -2.10 3.81
C TYR A 307 21.72 -2.16 2.42
N ARG A 308 22.47 -1.78 1.36
CA ARG A 308 22.02 -1.85 -0.03
C ARG A 308 21.61 -3.27 -0.43
N ARG A 309 22.37 -4.29 -0.01
CA ARG A 309 22.04 -5.70 -0.24
C ARG A 309 20.73 -6.10 0.44
N LEU A 310 20.53 -5.64 1.69
CA LEU A 310 19.34 -5.94 2.50
C LEU A 310 18.06 -5.29 1.96
N ILE A 311 18.18 -4.16 1.24
CA ILE A 311 17.04 -3.50 0.57
C ILE A 311 16.84 -3.94 -0.89
N SER A 312 17.74 -4.75 -1.46
CA SER A 312 17.59 -5.26 -2.83
C SER A 312 16.97 -6.65 -2.90
N THR A 313 17.28 -7.52 -1.93
CA THR A 313 16.95 -8.95 -1.98
C THR A 313 16.22 -9.38 -0.73
N SER A 314 15.09 -10.08 -0.87
CA SER A 314 14.31 -10.61 0.26
C SER A 314 14.06 -9.56 1.34
N THR A 315 13.66 -8.35 0.95
CA THR A 315 13.51 -7.20 1.84
C THR A 315 12.46 -7.40 2.93
N ASP A 316 11.53 -8.32 2.69
CA ASP A 316 10.43 -8.73 3.56
C ASP A 316 10.75 -9.96 4.42
N ALA A 317 11.97 -10.50 4.35
CA ALA A 317 12.43 -11.55 5.25
C ALA A 317 12.78 -10.99 6.64
N GLU A 318 12.58 -11.81 7.68
CA GLU A 318 12.88 -11.43 9.06
C GLU A 318 14.33 -10.99 9.23
N GLU A 319 15.28 -11.76 8.70
CA GLU A 319 16.71 -11.47 8.78
C GLU A 319 17.04 -10.11 8.16
N SER A 320 16.46 -9.80 6.99
CA SER A 320 16.65 -8.52 6.31
C SER A 320 16.03 -7.35 7.06
N ILE A 321 14.85 -7.54 7.66
CA ILE A 321 14.19 -6.49 8.46
C ILE A 321 15.00 -6.24 9.74
N ARG A 322 15.41 -7.31 10.43
CA ARG A 322 16.19 -7.25 11.67
C ARG A 322 17.55 -6.58 11.46
N ALA A 323 18.33 -7.01 10.48
CA ALA A 323 19.64 -6.43 10.21
C ALA A 323 19.56 -4.93 9.84
N ARG A 324 18.52 -4.51 9.10
CA ARG A 324 18.28 -3.10 8.81
C ARG A 324 17.90 -2.32 10.05
N LEU A 325 17.05 -2.89 10.91
CA LEU A 325 16.67 -2.27 12.18
C LEU A 325 17.87 -2.13 13.12
N ASP A 326 18.68 -3.17 13.30
CA ASP A 326 19.87 -3.15 14.15
C ASP A 326 20.86 -2.05 13.70
N MET A 327 21.03 -1.89 12.39
CA MET A 327 21.85 -0.80 11.85
C MET A 327 21.22 0.57 12.13
N PHE A 328 19.91 0.71 11.92
CA PHE A 328 19.18 1.96 12.17
C PHE A 328 19.27 2.36 13.64
N GLU A 329 19.03 1.43 14.57
CA GLU A 329 19.17 1.65 16.01
C GLU A 329 20.57 2.13 16.36
N ARG A 330 21.61 1.37 15.95
CA ARG A 330 23.00 1.72 16.26
C ARG A 330 23.35 3.13 15.78
N ARG A 331 23.09 3.44 14.51
CA ARG A 331 23.43 4.74 13.93
C ARG A 331 22.55 5.88 14.47
N PHE A 332 21.29 5.60 14.80
CA PHE A 332 20.38 6.58 15.41
C PHE A 332 20.86 7.00 16.80
N PHE A 333 21.23 6.04 17.65
CA PHE A 333 21.73 6.34 19.00
C PHE A 333 23.15 6.90 19.00
N GLU A 334 24.01 6.51 18.05
CA GLU A 334 25.31 7.16 17.84
C GLU A 334 25.14 8.66 17.53
N ALA A 335 24.13 9.02 16.71
CA ALA A 335 23.83 10.41 16.37
C ALA A 335 23.06 11.17 17.46
N ASN A 336 22.31 10.45 18.32
CA ASN A 336 21.45 11.03 19.36
C ASN A 336 21.77 10.45 20.76
N PRO A 337 23.00 10.65 21.29
CA PRO A 337 23.43 10.03 22.55
C PRO A 337 22.70 10.56 23.79
N SER A 338 21.95 11.66 23.66
CA SER A 338 21.17 12.28 24.73
C SER A 338 19.78 11.65 24.92
N ILE A 339 19.35 10.74 24.03
CA ILE A 339 18.05 10.09 24.16
C ILE A 339 18.12 9.05 25.29
N GLU A 340 17.38 9.33 26.37
CA GLU A 340 17.35 8.45 27.53
C GLU A 340 16.27 7.34 27.37
N PRO A 341 16.56 6.12 27.84
CA PRO A 341 15.53 5.11 28.02
C PRO A 341 14.54 5.59 29.09
N LYS A 342 13.28 5.15 28.98
CA LYS A 342 12.29 5.36 30.04
C LYS A 342 12.72 4.65 31.30
N ASP A 343 12.26 5.17 32.43
CA ASP A 343 12.42 4.50 33.71
C ASP A 343 11.81 3.09 33.65
N SER A 344 12.59 2.08 34.03
CA SER A 344 12.17 0.67 34.03
C SER A 344 11.02 0.44 35.01
N GLU A 345 10.94 1.26 36.07
CA GLU A 345 9.85 1.23 37.05
C GLU A 345 8.86 2.37 36.78
N ARG A 346 7.68 2.05 36.27
CA ARG A 346 6.60 3.03 36.08
C ARG A 346 5.76 3.25 37.35
N GLY A 347 5.78 2.30 38.28
CA GLY A 347 4.98 2.34 39.50
C GLY A 347 5.76 2.90 40.68
N PHE A 348 5.04 3.53 41.62
CA PHE A 348 5.60 3.89 42.91
C PHE A 348 5.45 2.73 43.89
N SER A 349 6.51 2.37 44.61
CA SER A 349 6.47 1.37 45.68
C SER A 349 5.52 1.79 46.81
N HIS A 350 5.14 0.85 47.69
CA HIS A 350 4.26 1.17 48.83
C HIS A 350 4.85 2.28 49.71
N GLU A 351 6.13 2.20 50.02
CA GLU A 351 6.85 3.19 50.83
C GLU A 351 6.92 4.55 50.15
N GLN A 352 7.19 4.58 48.84
CA GLN A 352 7.19 5.82 48.07
C GLN A 352 5.80 6.46 48.04
N ARG A 353 4.74 5.67 47.86
CA ARG A 353 3.35 6.16 47.91
C ARG A 353 3.03 6.74 49.29
N LEU A 354 3.46 6.10 50.37
CA LEU A 354 3.26 6.59 51.73
C LEU A 354 4.01 7.93 51.94
N ALA A 355 5.26 8.01 51.51
CA ALA A 355 6.07 9.23 51.59
C ALA A 355 5.44 10.39 50.79
N ILE A 356 5.00 10.16 49.55
CA ILE A 356 4.31 11.15 48.72
C ILE A 356 3.04 11.65 49.41
N TYR A 357 2.19 10.73 49.90
CA TYR A 357 0.94 11.10 50.56
C TYR A 357 1.16 11.93 51.82
N ARG A 358 2.16 11.58 52.64
CA ARG A 358 2.49 12.32 53.87
C ARG A 358 3.10 13.68 53.56
N ARG A 359 4.03 13.75 52.60
CA ARG A 359 4.63 15.01 52.14
C ARG A 359 3.57 15.99 51.63
N ASP A 360 2.61 15.50 50.84
CA ASP A 360 1.55 16.32 50.26
C ASP A 360 0.34 16.50 51.21
N GLY A 361 0.41 15.99 52.44
CA GLY A 361 -0.68 16.10 53.44
C GLY A 361 -1.99 15.43 53.05
N GLY A 362 -1.96 14.50 52.09
CA GLY A 362 -3.15 13.91 51.47
C GLY A 362 -3.97 14.92 50.67
N ILE A 363 -3.38 16.03 50.21
CA ILE A 363 -4.03 17.08 49.43
C ILE A 363 -3.68 16.91 47.96
N CYS A 364 -4.68 16.95 47.08
CA CYS A 364 -4.44 16.86 45.64
C CYS A 364 -3.58 18.03 45.12
N GLN A 365 -2.44 17.69 44.50
CA GLN A 365 -1.50 18.65 43.92
C GLN A 365 -1.79 18.95 42.44
N VAL A 366 -2.47 18.04 41.74
CA VAL A 366 -2.77 18.17 40.30
C VAL A 366 -3.74 19.31 39.99
N ARG A 367 -4.82 19.46 40.79
CA ARG A 367 -5.76 20.60 40.74
C ARG A 367 -6.34 20.98 39.36
N VAL A 368 -6.48 20.02 38.45
CA VAL A 368 -7.08 20.23 37.11
C VAL A 368 -8.63 20.14 37.12
N ALA A 369 -9.18 19.46 38.12
CA ALA A 369 -10.63 19.25 38.30
C ALA A 369 -11.12 19.54 39.73
N CYS A 370 -10.23 19.93 40.64
CA CYS A 370 -10.54 20.21 42.04
C CYS A 370 -9.71 21.40 42.54
N SER A 371 -10.06 21.93 43.71
CA SER A 371 -9.36 23.07 44.32
C SER A 371 -8.22 22.66 45.27
N GLY A 372 -7.74 21.42 45.17
CA GLY A 372 -6.81 20.83 46.12
C GLY A 372 -7.54 20.10 47.23
N ASP A 373 -8.43 19.20 46.87
CA ASP A 373 -9.25 18.48 47.83
C ASP A 373 -8.39 17.51 48.65
N LYS A 374 -8.75 17.34 49.93
CA LYS A 374 -8.13 16.36 50.81
C LYS A 374 -8.72 14.98 50.51
N VAL A 375 -7.86 14.01 50.23
CA VAL A 375 -8.22 12.63 49.90
C VAL A 375 -7.77 11.67 51.00
N ALA A 376 -8.56 10.63 51.25
CA ALA A 376 -8.23 9.59 52.22
C ALA A 376 -7.15 8.64 51.68
N TRP A 377 -6.40 8.02 52.59
CA TRP A 377 -5.50 6.92 52.23
C TRP A 377 -6.30 5.78 51.60
N GLY A 378 -5.86 5.30 50.43
CA GLY A 378 -6.58 4.30 49.63
C GLY A 378 -7.51 4.88 48.56
N HIS A 379 -7.88 6.16 48.61
CA HIS A 379 -8.74 6.80 47.61
C HIS A 379 -8.02 7.93 46.85
N TRP A 380 -6.84 7.62 46.31
CA TRP A 380 -5.98 8.54 45.57
C TRP A 380 -5.01 7.80 44.63
N HIS A 381 -4.44 8.53 43.67
CA HIS A 381 -3.42 8.03 42.76
C HIS A 381 -2.10 8.79 42.95
N ALA A 382 -0.99 8.06 42.97
CA ALA A 382 0.34 8.63 42.84
C ALA A 382 0.59 8.93 41.35
N ASP A 383 0.66 10.20 41.02
CA ASP A 383 0.86 10.71 39.67
C ASP A 383 2.25 11.32 39.56
N HIS A 384 2.88 11.25 38.39
CA HIS A 384 4.16 11.90 38.17
C HIS A 384 3.98 13.39 37.82
N LYS A 385 4.78 14.26 38.44
CA LYS A 385 4.89 15.68 38.11
C LYS A 385 5.44 15.83 36.70
N ILE A 386 6.64 15.30 36.47
CA ILE A 386 7.19 15.06 35.13
C ILE A 386 6.66 13.70 34.68
N PRO A 387 5.87 13.63 33.60
CA PRO A 387 5.33 12.36 33.11
C PRO A 387 6.42 11.33 32.82
N HIS A 388 6.14 10.06 33.11
CA HIS A 388 7.03 8.94 32.76
C HIS A 388 7.39 8.92 31.27
N THR A 389 6.44 9.28 30.39
CA THR A 389 6.71 9.40 28.95
C THR A 389 7.71 10.51 28.59
N HIS A 390 7.90 11.49 29.47
CA HIS A 390 8.85 12.61 29.33
C HIS A 390 10.09 12.43 30.21
N GLY A 391 10.44 11.18 30.59
CA GLY A 391 11.63 10.88 31.39
C GLY A 391 11.45 11.05 32.90
N GLY A 392 10.23 11.27 33.36
CA GLY A 392 9.95 11.35 34.79
C GLY A 392 10.15 10.02 35.51
N LYS A 393 11.14 9.97 36.41
CA LYS A 393 11.42 8.79 37.23
C LYS A 393 10.37 8.58 38.33
N SER A 394 10.15 7.34 38.74
CA SER A 394 9.23 6.98 39.83
C SER A 394 9.89 7.18 41.20
N THR A 395 10.24 8.43 41.52
CA THR A 395 10.81 8.81 42.82
C THR A 395 9.80 9.60 43.65
N VAL A 396 10.02 9.67 44.97
CA VAL A 396 9.15 10.44 45.87
C VAL A 396 9.05 11.90 45.41
N GLU A 397 10.17 12.51 45.01
CA GLU A 397 10.28 13.91 44.55
C GLU A 397 9.39 14.18 43.33
N ASN A 398 9.41 13.27 42.36
CA ASN A 398 8.64 13.38 41.13
C ASN A 398 7.18 12.88 41.28
N GLY A 399 6.86 12.11 42.31
CA GLY A 399 5.49 11.73 42.61
C GLY A 399 4.69 12.88 43.23
N GLN A 400 3.37 12.88 43.07
CA GLN A 400 2.44 13.81 43.70
C GLN A 400 1.06 13.18 43.93
N VAL A 401 0.32 13.67 44.92
CA VAL A 401 -1.06 13.21 45.20
C VAL A 401 -2.04 13.72 44.13
N SER A 402 -2.75 12.79 43.50
CA SER A 402 -3.82 13.07 42.54
C SER A 402 -5.14 12.44 43.00
N CYS A 403 -6.21 13.22 43.11
CA CYS A 403 -7.55 12.68 43.36
C CYS A 403 -8.08 11.98 42.10
N PRO A 404 -9.03 11.03 42.20
CA PRO A 404 -9.55 10.30 41.05
C PRO A 404 -10.06 11.18 39.90
N ALA A 405 -10.77 12.28 40.22
CA ALA A 405 -11.29 13.22 39.24
C ALA A 405 -10.17 13.96 38.48
N CYS A 406 -9.15 14.47 39.20
CA CYS A 406 -7.99 15.12 38.59
C CYS A 406 -7.15 14.14 37.76
N ASN A 407 -6.96 12.92 38.25
CA ASN A 407 -6.19 11.90 37.56
C ASN A 407 -6.82 11.52 36.21
N LEU A 408 -8.14 11.32 36.22
CA LEU A 408 -8.91 11.01 35.00
C LEU A 408 -8.82 12.16 33.98
N LYS A 409 -9.03 13.40 34.43
CA LYS A 409 -9.01 14.57 33.55
C LYS A 409 -7.62 14.88 32.99
N LYS A 410 -6.56 14.71 33.80
CA LYS A 410 -5.16 14.84 33.35
C LYS A 410 -4.79 13.78 32.30
N GLY A 411 -5.28 12.55 32.46
CA GLY A 411 -5.12 11.49 31.47
C GLY A 411 -5.79 11.80 30.12
N ALA A 412 -6.97 12.43 30.13
CA ALA A 412 -7.71 12.80 28.93
C ALA A 412 -7.09 13.99 28.17
N ALA A 413 -6.48 14.95 28.87
CA ALA A 413 -5.89 16.16 28.26
C ALA A 413 -4.64 15.90 27.38
N LYS A 414 -4.14 14.66 27.33
CA LYS A 414 -3.02 14.25 26.46
C LYS A 414 -3.43 13.37 25.27
N ALA A 415 -4.73 13.10 25.12
CA ALA A 415 -5.27 12.26 24.05
C ALA A 415 -5.94 13.07 22.92
N ALA A 416 -5.71 14.38 22.86
CA ALA A 416 -6.21 15.28 21.82
C ALA A 416 -5.08 15.77 20.92
#